data_AF-A0A433N964-F1
#
_entry.id   AF-A0A433N964-F1
#
_cell.length_a   1.000
_cell.length_b   1.000
_cell.length_c   1.000
_cell.angle_alpha   90.00
_cell.angle_beta   90.00
_cell.angle_gamma   90.00
#
_symmetry.space_group_name_H-M   'P 1'
#
loop_
_entity.id
_entity.type
_entity.pdbx_description
1 polymer ?
#
loop_
_entity_poly.entity_id
_entity_poly.type
_entity_poly.pdbx_seq_one_letter_code
_entity_poly.pdbx_strand_id
1 'polypeptide(L)'
;MIQATHVITLILLQPLQSIPAQNWAFEDNEPVIRIGRSADNHVVLYSAVVSRHHVELRRVENGWEVVSLGANGTYLDGEAIRQAPITDGAILRLARSGPQIQIRLGTPTEAHLTDAMSHNSSLTPRSF
;
A
#
# COMPACT_ATOMS: atom_id res chain seq x y z
N MET A 1 0.81 -26.82 0.21
CA MET A 1 0.77 -25.66 1.11
C MET A 1 0.42 -24.46 0.26
N ILE A 2 -0.71 -23.81 0.50
CA ILE A 2 -1.14 -22.63 -0.25
C ILE A 2 -0.37 -21.45 0.36
N GLN A 3 0.52 -20.80 -0.38
CA GLN A 3 1.18 -19.59 0.12
C GLN A 3 0.14 -18.48 0.26
N ALA A 4 0.14 -17.78 1.40
CA ALA A 4 -0.65 -16.55 1.57
C ALA A 4 -0.25 -15.57 0.46
N THR A 5 -1.21 -15.15 -0.36
CA THR A 5 -0.97 -14.22 -1.47
C THR A 5 -1.11 -12.81 -0.93
N HIS A 6 0.01 -12.16 -0.65
CA HIS A 6 0.04 -10.78 -0.20
C HIS A 6 -0.13 -9.84 -1.40
N VAL A 7 -1.05 -8.88 -1.30
CA VAL A 7 -1.30 -7.92 -2.40
C VAL A 7 -0.43 -6.68 -2.28
N ILE A 8 0.10 -6.41 -1.09
CA ILE A 8 1.03 -5.32 -0.86
C ILE A 8 2.05 -5.69 0.20
N THR A 9 3.32 -5.44 -0.09
CA THR A 9 4.45 -5.61 0.83
C THR A 9 5.18 -4.28 0.95
N LEU A 10 5.41 -3.86 2.19
CA LEU A 10 6.11 -2.64 2.56
C LEU A 10 7.47 -3.00 3.11
N ILE A 11 8.54 -2.48 2.52
CA ILE A 11 9.93 -2.81 2.87
C ILE A 11 10.62 -1.55 3.36
N LEU A 12 10.99 -1.51 4.64
CA LEU A 12 11.76 -0.41 5.22
C LEU A 12 13.20 -0.44 4.71
N LEU A 13 13.61 0.60 3.99
CA LEU A 13 14.96 0.74 3.46
C LEU A 13 15.88 1.35 4.52
N GLN A 14 17.06 0.76 4.71
CA GLN A 14 18.10 1.32 5.56
C GLN A 14 18.97 2.29 4.74
N PRO A 15 19.18 3.54 5.18
CA PRO A 15 19.99 4.50 4.42
C PRO A 15 21.47 4.10 4.29
N LEU A 16 21.98 3.22 5.16
CA LEU A 16 23.41 2.95 5.36
C LEU A 16 23.78 1.46 5.34
N GLN A 17 22.86 0.55 5.08
CA GLN A 17 23.10 -0.89 5.19
C GLN A 17 22.35 -1.67 4.09
N SER A 18 22.99 -2.70 3.54
CA SER A 18 22.47 -3.52 2.42
C SER A 18 21.43 -4.57 2.84
N ILE A 19 20.84 -4.46 4.03
CA ILE A 19 19.88 -5.41 4.58
C ILE A 19 18.53 -4.70 4.75
N PRO A 20 17.40 -5.28 4.31
CA PRO A 20 16.08 -4.75 4.65
C PRO A 20 15.92 -4.71 6.18
N ALA A 21 15.61 -3.53 6.74
CA ALA A 21 15.44 -3.40 8.20
C ALA A 21 14.27 -4.22 8.71
N GLN A 22 13.16 -4.15 7.96
CA GLN A 22 11.88 -4.72 8.32
C GLN A 22 10.99 -4.77 7.08
N ASN A 23 10.10 -5.74 7.01
CA ASN A 23 9.02 -5.74 6.04
C ASN A 23 7.69 -6.09 6.70
N TRP A 24 6.61 -5.63 6.09
CA TRP A 24 5.23 -5.95 6.45
C TRP A 24 4.50 -6.34 5.19
N ALA A 25 3.65 -7.36 5.27
CA ALA A 25 2.87 -7.82 4.13
C ALA A 25 1.40 -7.88 4.54
N PHE A 26 0.53 -7.43 3.63
CA PHE A 26 -0.90 -7.34 3.86
C PHE A 26 -1.64 -8.08 2.74
N GLU A 27 -2.73 -8.74 3.14
CA GLU A 27 -3.64 -9.46 2.24
C GLU A 27 -4.67 -8.51 1.62
N ASP A 28 -5.47 -9.04 0.70
CA ASP A 28 -6.43 -8.27 -0.08
C ASP A 28 -7.56 -7.64 0.74
N ASN A 29 -7.82 -8.15 1.95
CA ASN A 29 -8.93 -7.72 2.79
C ASN A 29 -8.67 -6.43 3.60
N GLU A 30 -7.47 -5.84 3.52
CA GLU A 30 -7.15 -4.60 4.23
C GLU A 30 -7.48 -3.37 3.36
N PRO A 31 -8.53 -2.58 3.67
CA PRO A 31 -8.88 -1.43 2.84
C PRO A 31 -7.94 -0.23 3.07
N VAL A 32 -7.33 -0.11 4.26
CA VAL A 32 -6.47 1.02 4.62
C VAL A 32 -5.30 0.58 5.50
N ILE A 33 -4.08 0.70 4.99
CA ILE A 33 -2.84 0.50 5.77
C ILE A 33 -2.38 1.85 6.32
N ARG A 34 -2.09 1.93 7.62
CA ARG A 34 -1.70 3.17 8.29
C ARG A 34 -0.24 3.12 8.67
N ILE A 35 0.48 4.20 8.40
CA ILE A 35 1.90 4.33 8.67
C ILE A 35 2.13 5.59 9.50
N GLY A 36 2.81 5.45 10.63
CA GLY A 36 3.08 6.58 11.51
C GLY A 36 3.89 6.17 12.74
N ARG A 37 4.15 7.13 13.64
CA ARG A 37 4.92 6.84 14.87
C ARG A 37 4.07 6.40 16.06
N SER A 38 2.75 6.57 16.00
CA SER A 38 1.86 6.05 17.06
C SER A 38 1.75 4.53 16.96
N ALA A 39 1.57 3.86 18.10
CA ALA A 39 1.52 2.41 18.21
C ALA A 39 0.24 1.76 17.65
N ASP A 40 -0.77 2.57 17.32
CA ASP A 40 -2.04 2.15 16.74
C ASP A 40 -2.03 2.11 15.19
N ASN A 41 -0.87 2.36 14.56
CA ASN A 41 -0.70 2.17 13.12
C ASN A 41 -0.33 0.73 12.80
N HIS A 42 -0.72 0.28 11.60
CA HIS A 42 -0.30 -1.01 11.04
C HIS A 42 1.23 -1.10 10.89
N VAL A 43 1.86 -0.01 10.46
CA VAL A 43 3.32 0.13 10.37
C VAL A 43 3.78 1.25 11.29
N VAL A 44 4.51 0.87 12.34
CA VAL A 44 5.02 1.80 13.36
C VAL A 44 6.47 2.16 13.06
N LEU A 45 6.75 3.44 12.82
CA LEU A 45 8.08 3.97 12.60
C LEU A 45 8.46 4.97 13.69
N TYR A 46 9.33 4.57 14.61
CA TYR A 46 9.83 5.40 15.71
C TYR A 46 10.84 6.45 15.22
N SER A 47 10.35 7.49 14.57
CA SER A 47 11.15 8.63 14.12
C SER A 47 10.48 9.95 14.48
N ALA A 48 11.26 10.91 14.98
CA ALA A 48 10.75 12.20 15.42
C ALA A 48 10.15 13.04 14.26
N VAL A 49 10.64 12.84 13.03
CA VAL A 49 10.11 13.55 11.85
C VAL A 49 8.83 12.91 11.29
N VAL A 50 8.46 11.73 11.77
CA VAL A 50 7.24 11.03 11.36
C VAL A 50 6.07 11.47 12.24
N SER A 51 5.01 12.00 11.65
CA SER A 51 3.75 12.29 12.35
C SER A 51 3.14 11.02 12.97
N ARG A 52 2.31 11.22 14.01
CA ARG A 52 1.59 10.14 14.70
C ARG A 52 0.83 9.24 13.73
N HIS A 53 0.10 9.85 12.80
CA HIS A 53 -0.49 9.22 11.62
C HIS A 53 0.04 10.03 10.43
N HIS A 54 0.92 9.43 9.64
CA HIS A 54 1.66 10.16 8.61
C HIS A 54 1.10 9.90 7.22
N VAL A 55 0.84 8.63 6.92
CA VAL A 55 0.40 8.18 5.62
C VAL A 55 -0.68 7.12 5.79
N GLU A 56 -1.66 7.15 4.90
CA GLU A 56 -2.53 6.02 4.62
C GLU A 56 -2.24 5.49 3.22
N LEU A 57 -2.16 4.17 3.09
CA LEU A 57 -2.27 3.50 1.80
C LEU A 57 -3.71 3.00 1.72
N ARG A 58 -4.46 3.47 0.72
CA ARG A 58 -5.88 3.17 0.58
C ARG A 58 -6.10 2.32 -0.65
N ARG A 59 -6.92 1.29 -0.51
CA ARG A 59 -7.35 0.49 -1.66
C ARG A 59 -8.39 1.26 -2.46
N VAL A 60 -8.23 1.26 -3.78
CA VAL A 60 -9.14 1.86 -4.77
C VAL A 60 -9.47 0.83 -5.83
N GLU A 61 -10.46 1.10 -6.69
CA GLU A 61 -10.93 0.13 -7.71
C GLU A 61 -9.80 -0.50 -8.53
N ASN A 62 -8.78 0.29 -8.88
CA ASN A 62 -7.68 -0.13 -9.75
C ASN A 62 -6.33 -0.24 -9.02
N GLY A 63 -6.33 -0.54 -7.72
CA GLY A 63 -5.11 -0.82 -6.96
C GLY A 63 -5.02 -0.03 -5.66
N TRP A 64 -3.94 0.73 -5.48
CA TRP A 64 -3.65 1.45 -4.25
C TRP A 64 -3.29 2.90 -4.51
N GLU A 65 -3.61 3.77 -3.57
CA GLU A 65 -3.17 5.15 -3.52
C GLU A 65 -2.50 5.47 -2.19
N VAL A 66 -1.56 6.42 -2.21
CA VAL A 66 -0.98 7.03 -1.01
C VAL A 66 -1.77 8.29 -0.69
N VAL A 67 -2.10 8.50 0.58
CA VAL A 67 -2.64 9.76 1.11
C VAL A 67 -1.73 10.29 2.21
N SER A 68 -1.22 11.50 2.03
CA SER A 68 -0.36 12.21 2.98
C SER A 68 -1.20 12.91 4.04
N LEU A 69 -0.99 12.55 5.30
CA LEU A 69 -1.62 13.17 6.48
C LEU A 69 -0.62 13.93 7.34
N GLY A 70 0.67 13.62 7.21
CA GLY A 70 1.74 14.14 8.06
C GLY A 70 2.08 15.60 7.79
N ALA A 71 2.34 16.35 8.86
CA ALA A 71 2.68 17.77 8.79
C ALA A 71 4.01 18.07 8.07
N ASN A 72 4.93 17.09 8.04
CA ASN A 72 6.25 17.23 7.40
C ASN A 72 6.25 16.77 5.93
N GLY A 73 5.08 16.41 5.40
CA GLY A 73 4.91 15.99 4.00
C GLY A 73 5.36 14.57 3.70
N THR A 74 4.82 14.04 2.61
CA THR A 74 5.11 12.72 2.08
C THR A 74 5.65 12.86 0.67
N TYR A 75 6.63 12.05 0.31
CA TYR A 75 7.27 12.08 -1.00
C TYR A 75 7.18 10.72 -1.66
N LEU A 76 6.75 10.67 -2.91
CA LEU A 76 6.71 9.47 -3.73
C LEU A 76 7.72 9.62 -4.87
N ASP A 77 8.69 8.71 -4.95
CA ASP A 77 9.78 8.73 -5.94
C ASP A 77 10.54 10.07 -6.01
N GLY A 78 10.62 10.77 -4.86
CA GLY A 78 11.31 12.04 -4.71
C GLY A 78 10.41 13.28 -4.78
N GLU A 79 9.20 13.15 -5.29
CA GLU A 79 8.26 14.26 -5.46
C GLU A 79 7.28 14.38 -4.29
N ALA A 80 7.03 15.60 -3.82
CA ALA A 80 6.10 15.85 -2.72
C ALA A 80 4.65 15.64 -3.19
N ILE A 81 3.87 14.87 -2.42
CA ILE A 81 2.49 14.53 -2.78
C ILE A 81 1.51 14.81 -1.63
N ARG A 82 0.26 15.11 -2.00
CA ARG A 82 -0.89 15.01 -1.10
C ARG A 82 -1.61 13.68 -1.25
N GLN A 83 -1.79 13.25 -2.49
CA GLN A 83 -2.39 11.99 -2.86
C GLN A 83 -1.82 11.57 -4.21
N ALA A 84 -1.53 10.28 -4.40
CA ALA A 84 -1.01 9.74 -5.67
C ALA A 84 -1.27 8.24 -5.79
N PRO A 85 -1.50 7.71 -7.01
CA PRO A 85 -1.55 6.26 -7.23
C PRO A 85 -0.19 5.61 -6.93
N ILE A 86 -0.22 4.35 -6.50
CA ILE A 86 0.97 3.54 -6.23
C ILE A 86 1.27 2.66 -7.43
N THR A 87 2.53 2.65 -7.85
CA THR A 87 3.09 1.69 -8.80
C THR A 87 3.96 0.66 -8.08
N ASP A 88 4.11 -0.54 -8.66
CA ASP A 88 5.02 -1.53 -8.10
C ASP A 88 6.46 -0.99 -8.08
N GLY A 89 7.14 -1.16 -6.94
CA GLY A 89 8.50 -0.71 -6.72
C GLY A 89 8.65 0.74 -6.26
N ALA A 90 7.55 1.50 -6.17
CA ALA A 90 7.56 2.89 -5.76
C ALA A 90 8.22 3.08 -4.38
N ILE A 91 8.91 4.20 -4.22
CA ILE A 91 9.62 4.55 -2.98
C ILE A 91 8.90 5.71 -2.30
N LEU A 92 8.32 5.41 -1.16
CA LEU A 92 7.68 6.37 -0.28
C LEU A 92 8.69 6.89 0.75
N ARG A 93 8.79 8.20 0.94
CA ARG A 93 9.56 8.84 2.01
C ARG A 93 8.66 9.67 2.91
N LEU A 94 8.76 9.48 4.23
CA LEU A 94 7.98 10.20 5.23
C LEU A 94 8.82 11.33 5.82
N ALA A 95 8.53 12.59 5.47
CA ALA A 95 9.39 13.76 5.63
C ALA A 95 10.69 13.74 4.79
N ARG A 96 11.20 14.92 4.42
CA ARG A 96 12.38 15.07 3.54
C ARG A 96 13.63 14.31 4.01
N SER A 97 13.85 14.23 5.32
CA SER A 97 14.99 13.53 5.95
C SER A 97 14.60 12.20 6.63
N GLY A 98 13.37 11.74 6.44
CA GLY A 98 12.85 10.59 7.17
C GLY A 98 12.97 9.26 6.43
N PRO A 99 12.36 8.20 7.00
CA PRO A 99 12.49 6.83 6.53
C PRO A 99 11.91 6.66 5.13
N GLN A 100 12.48 5.69 4.39
CA GLN A 100 12.00 5.28 3.09
C GLN A 100 11.41 3.88 3.13
N ILE A 101 10.29 3.70 2.46
CA ILE A 101 9.60 2.43 2.31
C ILE A 101 9.50 2.14 0.82
N GLN A 102 10.05 1.01 0.37
CA GLN A 102 9.72 0.49 -0.95
C GLN A 102 8.42 -0.30 -0.86
N ILE A 103 7.53 -0.04 -1.82
CA ILE A 103 6.24 -0.72 -1.94
C ILE A 103 6.34 -1.75 -3.05
N ARG A 104 5.93 -3.00 -2.75
CA ARG A 104 5.76 -4.06 -3.74
C ARG A 104 4.30 -4.46 -3.81
N LEU A 105 3.73 -4.45 -5.00
CA LEU A 105 2.37 -4.88 -5.27
C LEU A 105 2.39 -6.31 -5.78
N GLY A 106 1.67 -7.20 -5.10
CA GLY A 106 1.37 -8.53 -5.59
C GLY A 106 0.16 -8.49 -6.54
N THR A 107 0.02 -9.49 -7.40
CA THR A 107 -1.22 -9.68 -8.14
C THR A 107 -2.32 -10.13 -7.17
N PRO A 108 -3.46 -9.43 -7.09
CA PRO A 108 -4.64 -9.97 -6.42
C PRO A 108 -4.97 -11.32 -7.06
N THR A 109 -5.13 -12.37 -6.25
CA THR A 109 -5.47 -13.69 -6.80
C THR A 109 -6.78 -13.58 -7.57
N GLU A 110 -6.78 -14.07 -8.81
CA GLU A 110 -7.92 -14.15 -9.74
C GLU A 110 -9.19 -14.75 -9.11
N ALA A 111 -9.04 -15.48 -8.00
CA ALA A 111 -10.10 -16.05 -7.18
C ALA A 111 -11.11 -15.03 -6.59
N HIS A 112 -10.81 -13.72 -6.56
CA HIS A 112 -11.79 -12.70 -6.15
C HIS A 112 -12.54 -12.06 -7.33
N LEU A 113 -12.06 -12.25 -8.58
CA LEU A 113 -12.76 -11.73 -9.77
C LEU A 113 -14.00 -12.56 -10.13
N THR A 114 -14.06 -13.82 -9.70
CA THR A 114 -15.21 -14.71 -9.94
C THR A 114 -16.47 -14.31 -9.15
N ASP A 115 -16.34 -13.58 -8.04
CA ASP A 115 -17.49 -13.07 -7.27
C ASP A 115 -18.06 -11.77 -7.88
N ALA A 116 -17.21 -10.92 -8.48
CA ALA A 116 -17.65 -9.71 -9.18
C ALA A 116 -18.24 -10.00 -10.57
N MET A 117 -17.80 -11.08 -11.25
CA MET A 117 -18.27 -11.44 -12.59
C MET A 117 -19.52 -12.34 -12.60
N SER A 118 -19.94 -12.92 -11.45
CA SER A 118 -21.15 -13.76 -11.38
C SER A 118 -22.47 -12.97 -11.49
N HIS A 119 -22.45 -11.63 -11.44
CA HIS A 119 -23.65 -10.80 -11.61
C HIS A 119 -23.92 -10.30 -13.04
N ASN A 120 -23.12 -10.71 -14.04
CA ASN A 120 -23.37 -10.32 -15.44
C ASN A 120 -23.57 -11.53 -16.37
N SER A 121 -24.48 -12.42 -16.02
CA SER A 121 -24.91 -13.53 -16.89
C SER A 121 -26.39 -13.82 -16.77
N SER A 122 -27.21 -12.93 -17.33
CA SER A 122 -28.51 -13.23 -17.98
C SER A 122 -28.94 -11.94 -18.68
N LEU A 123 -29.07 -11.83 -20.00
CA LEU A 123 -29.98 -12.57 -20.85
C LEU A 123 -29.54 -12.46 -22.33
N THR A 124 -29.20 -13.57 -22.95
CA THR A 124 -29.70 -13.99 -24.27
C THR A 124 -29.70 -15.54 -24.25
N PRO A 125 -30.46 -16.28 -25.09
CA PRO A 125 -31.18 -15.89 -26.31
C PRO A 125 -32.64 -16.40 -26.37
N ARG A 126 -33.45 -15.93 -27.32
CA ARG A 126 -34.32 -16.81 -28.13
C ARG A 126 -34.63 -16.18 -29.49
N SER A 127 -34.14 -16.83 -30.54
CA SER A 127 -34.68 -16.75 -31.89
C SER A 127 -36.09 -17.35 -31.92
N PHE A 128 -37.04 -16.66 -32.55
CA PHE A 128 -37.98 -17.17 -33.56
C PHE A 128 -38.47 -15.99 -34.39
#